data_AF-A0A5R9DRT9-F1
#
_entry.id   AF-A0A5R9DRT9-F1
#
_cell.length_a   1.000
_cell.length_b   1.000
_cell.length_c   1.000
_cell.angle_alpha   90.00
_cell.angle_beta   90.00
_cell.angle_gamma   90.00
#
_symmetry.space_group_name_H-M   'P 1'
#
loop_
_entity.id
_entity.type
_entity.pdbx_description
1 polymer ?
#
loop_
_entity_poly.entity_id
_entity_poly.type
_entity_poly.pdbx_seq_one_letter_code
_entity_poly.pdbx_strand_id
1 'polypeptide(L)'
;MQRSAVRSPRGCPQPPPWRRAGVPAPGPGASFFDVRAQVPRPLQTTVETTTAAGSTESAVYERGDVRLIAHEIDHLDGLLPMDRMRPGVRLVPVEEYRTTAEATGRPWSYE
;
A
#
# COMPACT_ATOMS: atom_id res chain seq x y z
N MET A 1 -19.72 -4.91 13.04
CA MET A 1 -18.79 -3.83 12.65
C MET A 1 -17.64 -3.80 13.63
N GLN A 2 -16.56 -4.50 13.32
CA GLN A 2 -15.33 -4.51 14.13
C GLN A 2 -14.49 -3.31 13.69
N ARG A 3 -14.08 -2.46 14.63
CA ARG A 3 -13.24 -1.28 14.34
C ARG A 3 -11.79 -1.68 14.53
N SER A 4 -11.02 -1.81 13.44
CA SER A 4 -9.57 -1.89 13.53
C SER A 4 -9.03 -0.51 13.89
N ALA A 5 -8.34 -0.40 15.02
CA ALA A 5 -7.75 0.86 15.46
C ALA A 5 -6.29 0.93 14.99
N VAL A 6 -5.95 1.96 14.20
CA VAL A 6 -4.57 2.25 13.78
C VAL A 6 -3.97 3.26 14.75
N ARG A 7 -2.92 2.86 15.49
CA ARG A 7 -2.10 3.80 16.27
C ARG A 7 -0.78 4.07 15.55
N SER A 8 -0.55 5.35 15.23
CA SER A 8 0.70 5.83 14.62
C SER A 8 1.58 6.53 15.67
N PRO A 9 2.89 6.23 15.77
CA PRO A 9 3.80 7.01 16.61
C PRO A 9 4.21 8.30 15.89
N ARG A 10 4.04 9.44 16.57
CA ARG A 10 4.40 10.78 16.05
C ARG A 10 5.91 10.97 16.00
N GLY A 11 6.41 11.54 14.90
CA GLY A 11 7.66 12.31 14.86
C GLY A 11 8.83 11.67 14.09
N CYS A 12 8.89 11.87 12.77
CA CYS A 12 10.15 11.82 12.01
C CYS A 12 10.07 12.81 10.83
N PRO A 13 10.98 13.81 10.72
CA PRO A 13 11.00 14.72 9.58
C PRO A 13 11.49 14.00 8.32
N GLN A 14 10.85 14.29 7.18
CA GLN A 14 11.08 13.65 5.88
C GLN A 14 12.31 14.26 5.18
N PRO A 15 13.26 13.46 4.65
CA PRO A 15 14.12 13.90 3.55
C PRO A 15 13.38 13.72 2.20
N PRO A 16 13.57 14.61 1.20
CA PRO A 16 12.94 14.47 -0.12
C PRO A 16 13.64 13.38 -0.95
N PRO A 17 12.95 12.34 -1.48
CA PRO A 17 13.65 11.21 -2.07
C PRO A 17 13.22 10.92 -3.53
N TRP A 18 13.88 11.51 -4.53
CA TRP A 18 13.90 10.95 -5.90
C TRP A 18 15.20 10.20 -6.25
N ARG A 19 16.03 9.88 -5.25
CA ARG A 19 17.13 8.91 -5.41
C ARG A 19 17.22 8.01 -4.18
N ARG A 20 16.81 6.75 -4.33
CA ARG A 20 17.61 5.56 -4.02
C ARG A 20 16.86 4.28 -4.43
N ALA A 21 17.64 3.39 -5.02
CA ALA A 21 17.28 2.19 -5.78
C ALA A 21 16.49 1.12 -5.00
N GLY A 22 15.78 0.27 -5.76
CA GLY A 22 15.56 -1.13 -5.40
C GLY A 22 14.23 -1.49 -4.73
N VAL A 23 13.08 -1.16 -5.33
CA VAL A 23 11.76 -1.64 -4.87
C VAL A 23 11.26 -2.72 -5.84
N PRO A 24 10.98 -3.96 -5.39
CA PRO A 24 10.39 -4.98 -6.27
C PRO A 24 8.97 -4.60 -6.69
N ALA A 25 8.58 -5.06 -7.87
CA ALA A 25 7.34 -4.70 -8.55
C ALA A 25 6.08 -4.98 -7.70
N PRO A 26 5.08 -4.07 -7.69
CA PRO A 26 3.83 -4.30 -6.97
C PRO A 26 2.99 -5.37 -7.68
N GLY A 27 2.67 -6.44 -6.95
CA GLY A 27 1.73 -7.50 -7.35
C GLY A 27 0.30 -6.99 -7.61
N PRO A 28 -0.59 -7.85 -8.16
CA PRO A 28 -1.94 -7.46 -8.53
C PRO A 28 -2.85 -7.44 -7.30
N GLY A 29 -3.40 -6.26 -6.99
CA GLY A 29 -4.31 -6.07 -5.86
C GLY A 29 -5.19 -4.84 -6.05
N ALA A 30 -6.49 -5.13 -6.20
CA ALA A 30 -7.70 -4.33 -6.07
C ALA A 30 -8.05 -3.18 -7.05
N SER A 31 -9.24 -3.35 -7.64
CA SER A 31 -10.16 -2.43 -8.34
C SER A 31 -9.66 -1.63 -9.55
N PHE A 32 -8.42 -1.16 -9.55
CA PHE A 32 -7.86 -0.35 -10.63
C PHE A 32 -6.63 -1.04 -11.22
N PHE A 33 -6.86 -1.83 -12.28
CA PHE A 33 -5.80 -2.65 -12.88
C PHE A 33 -4.92 -1.87 -13.86
N ASP A 34 -5.47 -0.84 -14.52
CA ASP A 34 -4.78 -0.13 -15.61
C ASP A 34 -4.09 1.16 -15.14
N VAL A 35 -4.22 1.52 -13.86
CA VAL A 35 -3.63 2.74 -13.30
C VAL A 35 -3.01 2.51 -11.93
N ARG A 36 -2.01 3.33 -11.59
CA ARG A 36 -1.37 3.38 -10.29
C ARG A 36 -1.65 4.73 -9.64
N ALA A 37 -2.03 4.70 -8.36
CA ALA A 37 -2.25 5.90 -7.56
C ALA A 37 -1.06 6.14 -6.61
N GLN A 38 -0.59 7.38 -6.52
CA GLN A 38 0.39 7.79 -5.53
C GLN A 38 -0.32 8.20 -4.24
N VAL A 39 -0.35 7.29 -3.27
CA VAL A 39 -0.99 7.50 -1.97
C VAL A 39 0.07 7.59 -0.87
N PRO A 40 0.15 8.69 -0.10
CA PRO A 40 1.05 8.78 1.05
C PRO A 40 0.63 7.78 2.13
N ARG A 41 1.59 6.98 2.62
CA ARG A 41 1.39 6.01 3.71
C ARG A 41 2.51 6.13 4.74
N PRO A 42 2.24 5.83 6.02
CA PRO A 42 3.30 5.60 7.00
C PRO A 42 4.26 4.50 6.54
N LEU A 43 5.52 4.54 6.98
CA LEU A 43 6.48 3.47 6.74
C LEU A 43 6.33 2.29 7.70
N GLN A 44 5.54 2.46 8.75
CA GLN A 44 5.23 1.44 9.75
C GLN A 44 3.84 1.67 10.33
N THR A 45 3.13 0.60 10.67
CA THR A 45 1.86 0.65 11.41
C THR A 45 1.66 -0.64 12.19
N THR A 46 1.11 -0.53 13.39
CA THR A 46 0.58 -1.66 14.15
C THR A 46 -0.90 -1.81 13.84
N VAL A 47 -1.32 -3.01 13.46
CA VAL A 47 -2.72 -3.36 13.20
C VAL A 47 -3.17 -4.37 14.25
N GLU A 48 -4.36 -4.11 14.82
CA GLU A 48 -5.06 -5.06 15.68
C GLU A 48 -6.13 -5.80 14.87
N THR A 49 -6.14 -7.12 15.00
CA THR A 49 -7.07 -8.02 14.33
C THR A 49 -7.74 -8.91 15.37
N THR A 50 -9.03 -9.19 15.17
CA THR A 50 -9.73 -10.20 15.97
C THR A 50 -9.65 -11.53 15.25
N THR A 51 -9.16 -12.56 15.93
CA THR A 51 -9.09 -13.92 15.39
C THR A 51 -10.49 -14.52 15.26
N ALA A 52 -10.61 -15.64 14.55
CA ALA A 52 -11.86 -16.39 14.46
C ALA A 52 -12.35 -16.89 15.84
N ALA A 53 -11.46 -17.05 16.81
CA ALA A 53 -11.78 -17.43 18.18
C ALA A 53 -12.20 -16.24 19.06
N GLY A 54 -12.18 -15.02 18.53
CA GLY A 54 -12.57 -13.80 19.26
C GLY A 54 -11.47 -13.17 20.10
N SER A 55 -10.24 -13.71 20.08
CA SER A 55 -9.08 -13.05 20.71
C SER A 55 -8.56 -11.91 19.83
N THR A 56 -7.95 -10.89 20.45
CA THR A 56 -7.27 -9.81 19.72
C THR A 56 -5.79 -10.11 19.61
N GLU A 57 -5.24 -9.94 18.40
CA GLU A 57 -3.82 -10.04 18.10
C GLU A 57 -3.33 -8.75 17.45
N SER A 58 -2.07 -8.40 17.68
CA SER A 58 -1.43 -7.21 17.10
C SER A 58 -0.26 -7.62 16.23
N ALA A 59 -0.16 -7.03 15.04
CA ALA A 59 0.97 -7.22 14.13
C ALA A 59 1.55 -5.87 13.69
N VAL A 60 2.87 -5.81 13.57
CA VAL A 60 3.60 -4.63 13.06
C VAL A 60 3.92 -4.88 11.60
N TYR A 61 3.52 -3.95 10.74
CA TYR A 61 3.80 -3.98 9.30
C TYR A 61 4.70 -2.80 8.94
N GLU A 62 5.62 -3.03 8.00
CA GLU A 62 6.62 -2.04 7.60
C GLU A 62 6.76 -1.97 6.07
N ARG A 63 7.27 -0.84 5.57
CA ARG A 63 7.68 -0.61 4.17
C ARG A 63 6.63 -1.01 3.11
N GLY A 64 6.82 -2.14 2.44
CA GLY A 64 5.91 -2.65 1.42
C GLY A 64 4.62 -3.16 2.05
N ASP A 65 4.73 -3.88 3.16
CA ASP A 65 3.61 -4.58 3.79
C ASP A 65 2.64 -3.59 4.44
N VAL A 66 3.15 -2.49 5.02
CA VAL A 66 2.27 -1.43 5.53
C VAL A 66 1.43 -0.81 4.41
N ARG A 67 1.93 -0.74 3.17
CA ARG A 67 1.16 -0.22 2.04
C ARG A 67 0.05 -1.20 1.63
N LEU A 68 0.32 -2.50 1.69
CA LEU A 68 -0.65 -3.55 1.38
C LEU A 68 -1.75 -3.59 2.45
N ILE A 69 -1.40 -3.72 3.72
CA ILE A 69 -2.41 -3.81 4.78
C ILE A 69 -3.25 -2.54 4.88
N ALA A 70 -2.66 -1.36 4.70
CA ALA A 70 -3.41 -0.10 4.71
C ALA A 70 -4.34 0.05 3.50
N HIS A 71 -4.04 -0.61 2.38
CA HIS A 71 -4.90 -0.66 1.22
C HIS A 71 -6.11 -1.57 1.47
N GLU A 72 -5.91 -2.75 2.04
CA GLU A 72 -7.01 -3.66 2.39
C GLU A 72 -7.94 -3.06 3.47
N ILE A 73 -7.37 -2.40 4.49
CA ILE A 73 -8.16 -1.70 5.52
C ILE A 73 -9.02 -0.62 4.89
N ASP A 74 -8.49 0.18 3.95
CA ASP A 74 -9.28 1.19 3.27
C ASP A 74 -10.46 0.58 2.51
N HIS A 75 -10.31 -0.61 1.92
CA HIS A 75 -11.42 -1.33 1.29
C HIS A 75 -12.49 -1.80 2.27
N LEU A 76 -12.11 -2.22 3.49
CA LEU A 76 -13.08 -2.51 4.55
C LEU A 76 -13.89 -1.27 4.95
N ASP A 77 -13.29 -0.08 4.85
CA ASP A 77 -13.94 1.21 5.09
C ASP A 77 -14.67 1.79 3.85
N GLY A 78 -14.68 1.05 2.73
CA GLY A 78 -15.29 1.50 1.47
C GLY A 78 -14.52 2.64 0.78
N LEU A 79 -13.26 2.84 1.13
CA LEU A 79 -12.38 3.86 0.57
C LEU A 79 -11.55 3.29 -0.58
N LEU A 80 -11.31 4.15 -1.57
CA LEU A 80 -10.48 3.87 -2.74
C LEU A 80 -9.18 4.69 -2.67
N PRO A 81 -8.15 4.30 -3.45
CA PRO A 81 -6.91 5.05 -3.50
C PRO A 81 -7.11 6.55 -3.82
N MET A 82 -8.10 6.89 -4.65
CA MET A 82 -8.43 8.27 -5.03
C MET A 82 -8.88 9.13 -3.84
N ASP A 83 -9.53 8.54 -2.84
CA ASP A 83 -9.97 9.25 -1.62
C ASP A 83 -8.79 9.66 -0.73
N ARG A 84 -7.62 9.03 -0.92
CA ARG A 84 -6.40 9.24 -0.13
C ARG A 84 -5.28 9.92 -0.93
N MET A 85 -5.48 10.17 -2.21
CA MET A 85 -4.53 10.90 -3.05
C MET A 85 -4.41 12.36 -2.59
N ARG A 86 -3.21 12.93 -2.74
CA ARG A 86 -3.04 14.38 -2.53
C ARG A 86 -3.79 15.14 -3.63
N PRO A 87 -4.43 16.28 -3.32
CA PRO A 87 -5.05 17.11 -4.34
C PRO A 87 -4.08 17.45 -5.48
N GLY A 88 -4.54 17.36 -6.72
CA GLY A 88 -3.75 17.67 -7.92
C GLY A 88 -2.80 16.56 -8.38
N VAL A 89 -2.71 15.43 -7.68
CA VAL A 89 -1.96 14.26 -8.16
C VAL A 89 -2.82 13.48 -9.14
N ARG A 90 -2.27 13.15 -10.31
CA ARG A 90 -2.94 12.30 -11.31
C ARG A 90 -2.67 10.82 -11.08
N LEU A 91 -3.60 9.99 -11.54
CA LEU A 91 -3.37 8.56 -11.74
C LEU A 91 -2.29 8.37 -12.81
N VAL A 92 -1.44 7.36 -12.63
CA VAL A 92 -0.38 7.00 -13.57
C VAL A 92 -0.81 5.74 -14.32
N PRO A 93 -1.07 5.79 -15.63
CA PRO A 93 -1.34 4.62 -16.46
C PRO A 93 -0.26 3.54 -16.29
N VAL A 94 -0.67 2.28 -16.25
CA VAL A 94 0.26 1.16 -16.12
C VAL A 94 1.18 1.05 -17.33
N GLU A 95 0.73 1.49 -18.50
CA GLU A 95 1.52 1.58 -19.73
C GLU A 95 2.77 2.43 -19.55
N GLU A 96 2.70 3.52 -18.76
CA GLU A 96 3.86 4.38 -18.45
C GLU A 96 4.94 3.59 -17.65
N TYR A 97 4.55 2.52 -16.96
CA TYR A 97 5.51 1.62 -16.31
C TYR A 97 6.00 0.52 -17.25
N ARG A 98 5.17 0.00 -18.17
CA ARG A 98 5.54 -1.13 -19.06
C ARG A 98 6.60 -0.79 -20.10
N THR A 99 6.91 0.49 -20.32
CA THR A 99 7.87 0.95 -21.34
C THR A 99 9.34 0.73 -20.99
N THR A 100 9.69 0.29 -19.78
CA THR A 100 11.07 -0.08 -19.43
C THR A 100 11.25 -1.60 -19.43
N ALA A 101 12.34 -2.09 -20.05
CA ALA A 101 12.66 -3.52 -20.08
C ALA A 101 12.80 -4.13 -18.66
N GLU A 102 13.16 -3.33 -17.66
CA GLU A 102 13.18 -3.70 -16.23
C GLU A 102 11.80 -3.77 -15.56
N ALA A 103 10.77 -3.12 -16.10
CA ALA A 103 9.42 -3.15 -15.55
C ALA A 103 8.62 -4.40 -15.95
N THR A 104 9.14 -5.17 -16.92
CA THR A 104 8.66 -6.53 -17.17
C THR A 104 9.35 -7.46 -16.17
N GLY A 105 9.05 -7.27 -14.88
CA GLY A 105 9.39 -8.25 -13.86
C GLY A 105 8.91 -9.63 -14.30
N ARG A 106 9.65 -10.68 -13.94
CA ARG A 106 9.30 -12.06 -14.32
C ARG A 106 7.80 -12.30 -14.06
N PRO A 107 7.09 -12.94 -15.01
CA PRO A 107 5.70 -13.30 -14.76
C PRO A 107 5.63 -14.13 -13.48
N TRP A 108 4.61 -13.88 -12.66
CA TRP A 108 4.33 -14.70 -11.49
C TRP A 108 4.14 -16.16 -11.94
N SER A 109 5.00 -17.05 -11.48
CA SER A 109 4.89 -18.51 -11.70
C SER A 109 4.40 -19.17 -10.42
N TYR A 110 3.56 -20.19 -10.57
CA TYR A 110 3.10 -21.05 -9.47
C TYR A 110 3.92 -22.34 -9.35
N GLU A 111 4.97 -22.49 -10.19
CA GLU A 111 5.95 -23.59 -10.09
C GLU A 111 6.83 -23.47 -8.84
#